data_AF-X1RQL4-F1
#
_entry.id   AF-X1RQL4-F1
#
_cell.length_a   1.000
_cell.length_b   1.000
_cell.length_c   1.000
_cell.angle_alpha   90.00
_cell.angle_beta   90.00
_cell.angle_gamma   90.00
#
_symmetry.space_group_name_H-M   'P 1'
#
loop_
_entity.id
_entity.type
_entity.pdbx_description
1 polymer ?
#
loop_
_entity_poly.entity_id
_entity_poly.type
_entity_poly.pdbx_seq_one_letter_code
_entity_poly.pdbx_strand_id
1 'polypeptide(L)'
;MNTREKIITLLSQSEKPLRAKEIAFTLKKTNPNIRKILSNLYREGKITRAGYGQYRLSVNVLGKKSVNKSVNVGGPEAKKLVNKEINKYRKMYFQRLKASDPEAYGKMRKAKNRYLKDWRARNPDYNKNWLREYHKKHPEKFRIYQNRYWLKKALSQVGS
;
A
#
# COMPACT_ATOMS: atom_id res chain seq x y z
N MET A 1 -33.51 -19.60 9.00
CA MET A 1 -32.24 -18.91 9.33
C MET A 1 -31.08 -19.54 8.56
N ASN A 2 -30.52 -18.81 7.60
CA ASN A 2 -29.43 -19.27 6.74
C ASN A 2 -28.13 -19.44 7.55
N THR A 3 -27.25 -20.37 7.18
CA THR A 3 -25.92 -20.56 7.79
C THR A 3 -25.14 -19.25 7.90
N ARG A 4 -25.31 -18.37 6.90
CA ARG A 4 -24.71 -17.04 6.87
C ARG A 4 -25.19 -16.14 8.03
N GLU A 5 -26.50 -16.09 8.26
CA GLU A 5 -27.11 -15.31 9.34
C GLU A 5 -26.71 -15.86 10.71
N LYS A 6 -26.68 -17.20 10.85
CA LYS A 6 -26.22 -17.85 12.08
C LYS A 6 -24.79 -17.47 12.46
N ILE A 7 -23.89 -17.35 11.48
CA ILE A 7 -22.51 -16.89 11.72
C ILE A 7 -22.49 -15.44 12.21
N ILE A 8 -23.31 -14.56 11.60
CA ILE A 8 -23.40 -13.15 11.99
C ILE A 8 -23.93 -13.02 13.42
N THR A 9 -25.02 -13.74 13.76
CA THR A 9 -25.58 -13.76 15.11
C THR A 9 -24.55 -14.27 16.14
N LEU A 10 -23.85 -15.36 15.81
CA LEU A 10 -22.80 -15.92 16.67
C LEU A 10 -21.66 -14.91 16.93
N LEU A 11 -21.20 -14.22 15.88
CA LEU A 11 -20.16 -13.20 15.99
C LEU A 11 -20.63 -11.92 16.71
N SER A 12 -21.93 -11.64 16.68
CA SER A 12 -22.55 -10.52 17.41
C SER A 12 -22.69 -10.81 18.90
N GLN A 13 -22.88 -12.07 19.28
CA GLN A 13 -23.01 -12.51 20.67
C GLN A 13 -21.65 -12.80 21.33
N SER A 14 -20.59 -12.99 20.53
CA SER A 14 -19.25 -13.26 21.03
C SER A 14 -18.50 -11.98 21.38
N GLU A 15 -18.07 -11.82 22.64
CA GLU A 15 -17.17 -10.75 23.07
C GLU A 15 -15.75 -10.89 22.49
N LYS A 16 -15.34 -12.13 22.18
CA LYS A 16 -14.01 -12.47 21.64
C LYS A 16 -14.08 -12.81 20.15
N PRO A 17 -13.00 -12.57 19.38
CA PRO A 17 -12.92 -13.00 17.99
C PRO A 17 -13.00 -14.52 17.89
N LEU A 18 -13.83 -15.04 16.98
CA LEU A 18 -13.98 -16.48 16.79
C LEU A 18 -13.18 -16.98 15.59
N ARG A 19 -12.60 -18.18 15.73
CA ARG A 19 -11.93 -18.91 14.65
C ARG A 19 -12.93 -19.69 13.83
N ALA A 20 -12.61 -19.92 12.56
CA ALA A 20 -13.44 -20.75 11.67
C ALA A 20 -13.72 -22.16 12.23
N LYS A 21 -12.77 -22.74 13.00
CA LYS A 21 -12.94 -24.05 13.64
C LYS A 21 -13.99 -24.03 14.75
N GLU A 22 -14.01 -22.98 15.56
CA GLU A 22 -14.98 -22.79 16.66
C GLU A 22 -16.39 -22.59 16.08
N ILE A 23 -16.51 -21.73 15.07
CA ILE A 23 -17.77 -21.47 14.36
C ILE A 23 -18.30 -22.75 13.70
N ALA A 24 -17.43 -23.54 13.08
CA ALA A 24 -17.78 -24.82 12.46
C ALA A 24 -18.29 -25.84 13.48
N PHE A 25 -17.64 -25.91 14.64
CA PHE A 25 -18.06 -26.76 15.75
C PHE A 25 -19.46 -26.36 16.27
N THR A 26 -19.67 -25.07 16.56
CA THR A 26 -20.96 -24.57 17.09
C THR A 26 -22.11 -24.77 16.10
N LEU A 27 -21.86 -24.57 14.80
CA LEU A 27 -22.89 -24.70 13.77
C LEU A 27 -23.06 -26.14 13.25
N LYS A 28 -22.28 -27.10 13.75
CA LYS A 28 -22.22 -28.49 13.25
C LYS A 28 -22.05 -28.54 11.72
N LYS A 29 -21.12 -27.72 11.19
CA LYS A 29 -20.81 -27.63 9.75
C LYS A 29 -19.34 -27.93 9.49
N THR A 30 -19.03 -28.27 8.25
CA THR A 30 -17.64 -28.53 7.85
C THR A 30 -16.82 -27.24 7.84
N ASN A 31 -15.59 -27.31 8.36
CA ASN A 31 -14.66 -26.18 8.42
C ASN A 31 -14.40 -25.54 7.05
N PRO A 32 -14.21 -26.29 5.93
CA PRO A 32 -14.06 -25.71 4.61
C PRO A 32 -15.27 -24.84 4.17
N ASN A 33 -16.49 -25.29 4.46
CA ASN A 33 -17.69 -24.55 4.12
C ASN A 33 -17.78 -23.24 4.91
N ILE A 34 -17.49 -23.28 6.21
CA ILE A 34 -17.45 -22.08 7.06
C ILE A 34 -16.38 -21.11 6.58
N ARG A 35 -15.18 -21.56 6.20
CA ARG A 35 -14.13 -20.70 5.64
C ARG A 35 -14.59 -20.02 4.34
N LYS A 36 -15.28 -20.73 3.46
CA LYS A 36 -15.85 -20.17 2.22
C LYS A 36 -16.86 -19.06 2.54
N ILE A 37 -17.77 -19.31 3.48
CA ILE A 37 -18.79 -18.33 3.89
C ILE A 37 -18.15 -17.11 4.58
N LEU A 38 -17.19 -17.32 5.48
CA LEU A 38 -16.42 -16.24 6.13
C LEU A 38 -15.64 -15.40 5.11
N SER A 39 -15.04 -16.01 4.08
CA SER A 39 -14.35 -15.26 3.02
C SER A 39 -15.32 -14.38 2.24
N ASN A 40 -16.54 -14.85 1.98
CA ASN A 40 -17.56 -14.05 1.30
C ASN A 40 -18.05 -12.91 2.20
N LEU A 41 -18.35 -13.20 3.47
CA LEU A 41 -18.73 -12.21 4.48
C LEU A 41 -17.68 -11.11 4.66
N TYR A 42 -16.40 -11.48 4.63
CA TYR A 42 -15.28 -10.54 4.71
C TYR A 42 -15.18 -9.66 3.47
N ARG A 43 -15.33 -10.23 2.26
CA ARG A 43 -15.38 -9.46 1.00
C ARG A 43 -16.56 -8.48 0.96
N GLU A 44 -17.68 -8.85 1.56
CA GLU A 44 -18.87 -8.01 1.67
C GLU A 44 -18.79 -6.98 2.82
N GLY A 45 -17.70 -6.98 3.61
CA GLY A 45 -17.51 -6.03 4.70
C GLY A 45 -18.42 -6.23 5.92
N LYS A 46 -19.11 -7.38 6.04
CA LYS A 46 -19.98 -7.70 7.20
C LYS A 46 -19.20 -8.18 8.43
N ILE A 47 -17.96 -8.62 8.23
CA ILE A 47 -17.06 -9.09 9.28
C ILE A 47 -15.65 -8.58 9.00
N THR A 48 -14.84 -8.43 10.04
CA THR A 48 -13.42 -8.04 9.97
C THR A 48 -12.53 -9.17 10.50
N ARG A 49 -11.27 -9.20 10.06
CA ARG A 49 -10.26 -10.12 10.59
C ARG A 49 -9.56 -9.48 11.79
N ALA A 50 -9.58 -10.17 12.92
CA ALA A 50 -8.94 -9.71 14.16
C ALA A 50 -7.48 -10.17 14.30
N GLY A 51 -7.00 -11.08 13.42
CA GLY A 51 -5.66 -11.68 13.47
C GLY A 51 -5.72 -13.21 13.54
N TYR A 52 -4.66 -13.90 13.13
CA TYR A 52 -4.50 -15.37 13.23
C TYR A 52 -5.73 -16.22 12.83
N GLY A 53 -6.44 -15.83 11.76
CA GLY A 53 -7.62 -16.56 11.27
C GLY A 53 -8.89 -16.39 12.12
N GLN A 54 -8.92 -15.37 12.98
CA GLN A 54 -10.08 -14.98 13.77
C GLN A 54 -10.90 -13.86 13.13
N TYR A 55 -12.20 -13.87 13.40
CA TYR A 55 -13.18 -12.96 12.82
C TYR A 55 -14.00 -12.28 13.92
N ARG A 56 -14.39 -11.02 13.67
CA ARG A 56 -15.33 -10.23 14.48
C ARG A 56 -16.38 -9.61 13.57
N LEU A 57 -17.54 -9.25 14.12
CA LEU A 57 -18.52 -8.45 13.40
C LEU A 57 -17.91 -7.09 13.02
N SER A 58 -18.18 -6.62 11.80
CA SER A 58 -17.79 -5.25 11.43
C SER A 58 -18.68 -4.27 12.19
N VAL A 59 -18.10 -3.46 13.06
CA VAL A 59 -18.82 -2.34 13.67
C VAL A 59 -18.97 -1.27 12.58
N ASN A 60 -20.04 -1.38 11.78
CA ASN A 60 -20.56 -0.20 11.12
C ASN A 60 -21.06 0.70 12.24
N VAL A 61 -20.27 1.72 12.53
CA VAL A 61 -20.66 2.88 13.32
C VAL A 61 -22.01 3.36 12.79
N LEU A 62 -23.09 3.04 13.52
CA LEU A 62 -24.33 3.79 13.47
C LEU A 62 -23.94 5.23 13.82
N GLY A 63 -23.84 6.09 12.80
CA GLY A 63 -23.43 7.49 12.97
C GLY A 63 -22.10 7.85 12.32
N LYS A 64 -21.99 7.68 11.01
CA LYS A 64 -21.40 8.71 10.14
C LYS A 64 -21.79 8.40 8.71
N LYS A 65 -22.68 9.25 8.15
CA LYS A 65 -22.84 9.43 6.70
C LYS A 65 -21.48 9.84 6.13
N SER A 66 -20.59 8.90 5.85
CA SER A 66 -19.58 9.10 4.81
C SER A 66 -20.11 8.39 3.58
N VAL A 67 -20.45 9.20 2.58
CA VAL A 67 -20.75 8.76 1.22
C VAL A 67 -19.52 8.04 0.69
N ASN A 68 -19.39 6.74 0.99
CA ASN A 68 -18.40 5.89 0.36
C ASN A 68 -19.09 5.25 -0.83
N LYS A 69 -19.17 6.06 -1.90
CA LYS A 69 -19.24 5.57 -3.28
C LYS A 69 -18.20 4.45 -3.37
N SER A 70 -18.63 3.25 -3.71
CA SER A 70 -17.78 2.07 -3.88
C SER A 70 -16.78 2.35 -5.00
N VAL A 71 -15.63 2.94 -4.65
CA VAL A 71 -14.53 3.12 -5.59
C VAL A 71 -13.94 1.74 -5.80
N ASN A 72 -14.24 1.19 -6.98
CA ASN A 72 -13.61 0.00 -7.51
C ASN A 72 -12.08 0.08 -7.31
N VAL A 73 -11.56 -0.65 -6.32
CA VAL A 73 -10.13 -0.70 -5.94
C VAL A 73 -9.28 -1.41 -7.01
N GLY A 74 -9.84 -1.69 -8.19
CA GLY A 74 -9.10 -2.14 -9.37
C GLY A 74 -8.56 -1.01 -10.26
N GLY A 75 -9.04 0.22 -10.10
CA GLY A 75 -8.74 1.33 -11.03
C GLY A 75 -7.31 1.91 -10.87
N PRO A 76 -6.63 2.29 -11.97
CA PRO A 76 -5.31 2.93 -11.93
C PRO A 76 -5.30 4.24 -11.13
N GLU A 77 -6.42 4.94 -11.02
CA GLU A 77 -6.55 6.18 -10.23
C GLU A 77 -6.61 5.96 -8.72
N ALA A 78 -7.37 4.95 -8.28
CA ALA A 78 -7.42 4.56 -6.87
C ALA A 78 -6.03 4.11 -6.38
N LYS A 79 -5.30 3.35 -7.22
CA LYS A 79 -3.91 2.96 -6.93
C LYS A 79 -2.98 4.16 -6.82
N LYS A 80 -3.14 5.18 -7.68
CA LYS A 80 -2.36 6.43 -7.59
C LYS A 80 -2.62 7.17 -6.27
N LEU A 81 -3.88 7.28 -5.85
CA LEU A 81 -4.25 7.95 -4.59
C LEU A 81 -3.70 7.21 -3.37
N VAL A 82 -3.86 5.89 -3.31
CA VAL A 82 -3.30 5.06 -2.23
C VAL A 82 -1.78 5.17 -2.18
N ASN A 83 -1.10 5.09 -3.34
CA ASN A 83 0.36 5.24 -3.41
C ASN A 83 0.83 6.64 -2.98
N LYS A 84 0.06 7.69 -3.28
CA LYS A 84 0.35 9.05 -2.84
C LYS A 84 0.31 9.15 -1.32
N GLU A 85 -0.71 8.56 -0.69
CA GLU A 85 -0.86 8.59 0.77
C GLU A 85 0.22 7.74 1.47
N ILE A 86 0.49 6.53 0.96
CA ILE A 86 1.60 5.69 1.45
C ILE A 86 2.94 6.45 1.39
N ASN A 87 3.19 7.15 0.29
CA ASN A 87 4.43 7.93 0.13
C ASN A 87 4.51 9.10 1.11
N LYS A 88 3.38 9.75 1.42
CA LYS A 88 3.32 10.82 2.43
C LYS A 88 3.71 10.29 3.81
N TYR A 89 3.11 9.19 4.26
CA TYR A 89 3.44 8.58 5.54
C TYR A 89 4.90 8.11 5.61
N ARG A 90 5.41 7.49 4.54
CA ARG A 90 6.82 7.08 4.46
C ARG A 90 7.76 8.26 4.60
N LYS A 91 7.49 9.39 3.91
CA LYS A 91 8.31 10.59 4.01
C LYS A 91 8.35 11.13 5.43
N MET A 92 7.19 11.23 6.09
CA MET A 92 7.11 11.69 7.48
C MET A 92 7.87 10.76 8.43
N TYR A 93 7.71 9.45 8.28
CA TYR A 93 8.45 8.47 9.07
C TYR A 93 9.96 8.63 8.91
N PHE A 94 10.46 8.74 7.68
CA PHE A 94 11.89 8.95 7.43
C PHE A 94 12.41 10.26 8.01
N GLN A 95 11.61 11.34 7.99
CA GLN A 95 12.00 12.61 8.61
C GLN A 95 12.10 12.48 10.12
N ARG A 96 11.11 11.86 10.76
CA ARG A 96 11.13 11.61 12.22
C ARG A 96 12.30 10.72 12.60
N LEU A 97 12.51 9.63 11.87
CA LEU A 97 13.61 8.71 12.14
C LEU A 97 14.97 9.38 12.01
N LYS A 98 15.16 10.27 11.02
CA LYS A 98 16.40 11.03 10.88
C LYS A 98 16.72 11.86 12.12
N ALA A 99 15.70 12.37 12.81
CA ALA A 99 15.85 13.15 14.03
C ALA A 99 15.98 12.27 15.29
N SER A 100 15.21 11.19 15.39
CA SER A 100 15.16 10.35 16.59
C SER A 100 16.26 9.29 16.65
N ASP A 101 16.65 8.72 15.51
CA ASP A 101 17.67 7.68 15.38
C ASP A 101 18.44 7.83 14.06
N PRO A 102 19.46 8.70 14.05
CA PRO A 102 20.30 8.94 12.87
C PRO A 102 21.04 7.70 12.39
N GLU A 103 21.37 6.77 13.29
CA GLU A 103 22.13 5.56 12.96
C GLU A 103 21.26 4.57 12.17
N ALA A 104 20.04 4.29 12.65
CA ALA A 104 19.08 3.46 11.92
C ALA A 104 18.69 4.09 10.58
N TYR A 105 18.51 5.43 10.54
CA TYR A 105 18.30 6.15 9.30
C TYR A 105 19.47 5.93 8.32
N GLY A 106 20.71 6.02 8.80
CA GLY A 106 21.91 5.78 8.03
C GLY A 106 21.98 4.36 7.44
N LYS A 107 21.70 3.34 8.26
CA LYS A 107 21.64 1.93 7.82
C LYS A 107 20.61 1.71 6.73
N MET A 108 19.39 2.22 6.90
CA MET A 108 18.33 2.12 5.88
C MET A 108 18.67 2.86 4.59
N ARG A 109 19.24 4.06 4.68
CA ARG A 109 19.65 4.83 3.50
C ARG A 109 20.75 4.10 2.72
N LYS A 110 21.74 3.53 3.41
CA LYS A 110 22.81 2.72 2.79
C LYS A 110 22.24 1.48 2.12
N ALA A 111 21.34 0.75 2.78
CA ALA A 111 20.69 -0.44 2.21
C ALA A 111 19.90 -0.10 0.93
N LYS A 112 19.11 0.97 0.96
CA LYS A 112 18.37 1.46 -0.22
C LYS A 112 19.32 1.81 -1.38
N ASN A 113 20.41 2.51 -1.08
CA ASN A 113 21.37 2.90 -2.11
C ASN A 113 22.08 1.68 -2.72
N ARG A 114 22.46 0.69 -1.91
CA ARG A 114 23.03 -0.58 -2.41
C ARG A 114 22.06 -1.31 -3.33
N TYR A 115 20.82 -1.52 -2.88
CA TYR A 115 19.77 -2.12 -3.70
C TYR A 115 19.61 -1.39 -5.05
N LEU A 116 19.54 -0.05 -5.04
CA LEU A 116 19.41 0.74 -6.26
C LEU A 116 20.64 0.61 -7.17
N LYS A 117 21.84 0.52 -6.61
CA LYS A 117 23.08 0.30 -7.37
C LYS A 117 23.04 -1.07 -8.05
N ASP A 118 22.73 -2.13 -7.30
CA ASP A 118 22.71 -3.51 -7.80
C ASP A 118 21.58 -3.72 -8.82
N TRP A 119 20.44 -3.07 -8.60
CA TRP A 119 19.34 -3.10 -9.55
C TRP A 119 19.72 -2.41 -10.86
N ARG A 120 20.37 -1.24 -10.82
CA ARG A 120 20.87 -0.56 -12.04
C ARG A 120 21.93 -1.37 -12.77
N ALA A 121 22.83 -2.01 -12.04
CA ALA A 121 23.85 -2.88 -12.62
C ALA A 121 23.22 -4.06 -13.39
N ARG A 122 22.14 -4.64 -12.84
CA ARG A 122 21.38 -5.71 -13.50
C ARG A 122 20.44 -5.22 -14.61
N ASN A 123 20.14 -3.93 -14.66
CA ASN A 123 19.22 -3.33 -15.62
C ASN A 123 19.89 -2.16 -16.36
N PRO A 124 21.00 -2.40 -17.08
CA PRO A 124 21.80 -1.33 -17.70
C PRO A 124 20.98 -0.56 -18.75
N ASP A 125 20.18 -1.27 -19.54
CA ASP A 125 19.37 -0.69 -20.60
C ASP A 125 18.09 -0.02 -20.11
N TYR A 126 17.64 -0.31 -18.88
CA TYR A 126 16.44 0.31 -18.33
C TYR A 126 16.60 1.81 -18.28
N ASN A 127 17.74 2.30 -17.79
CA ASN A 127 17.95 3.73 -17.68
C ASN A 127 18.04 4.39 -19.06
N LYS A 128 18.74 3.76 -20.02
CA LYS A 128 18.88 4.25 -21.40
C LYS A 128 17.54 4.32 -22.12
N ASN A 129 16.74 3.26 -22.04
CA ASN A 129 15.42 3.18 -22.67
C ASN A 129 14.41 4.10 -21.99
N TRP A 130 14.42 4.16 -20.64
CA TRP A 130 13.57 5.07 -19.88
C TRP A 130 13.89 6.53 -20.18
N LEU A 131 15.17 6.92 -20.20
CA LEU A 131 15.61 8.27 -20.56
C LEU A 131 15.18 8.63 -21.99
N ARG A 132 15.38 7.72 -22.95
CA ARG A 132 14.99 7.93 -24.35
C ARG A 132 13.49 8.17 -24.48
N GLU A 133 12.67 7.32 -23.86
CA GLU A 133 11.20 7.47 -23.87
C GLU A 133 10.73 8.71 -23.11
N TYR A 134 11.40 9.07 -22.02
CA TYR A 134 11.11 10.27 -21.25
C TYR A 134 11.41 11.55 -22.06
N HIS A 135 12.55 11.60 -22.75
CA HIS A 135 12.93 12.73 -23.61
C HIS A 135 11.96 12.90 -24.79
N LYS A 136 11.48 11.80 -25.39
CA LYS A 136 10.45 11.87 -26.44
C LYS A 136 9.14 12.47 -25.95
N LYS A 137 8.72 12.13 -24.73
CA LYS A 137 7.44 12.61 -24.14
C LYS A 137 7.53 14.03 -23.59
N HIS A 138 8.72 14.48 -23.19
CA HIS A 138 8.94 15.78 -22.56
C HIS A 138 10.19 16.49 -23.12
N PRO A 139 10.21 16.80 -24.42
CA PRO A 139 11.37 17.43 -25.06
C PRO A 139 11.71 18.80 -24.45
N GLU A 140 10.70 19.55 -23.99
CA GLU A 140 10.85 20.86 -23.37
C GLU A 140 11.67 20.83 -22.08
N LYS A 141 11.44 19.82 -21.23
CA LYS A 141 12.17 19.65 -19.96
C LYS A 141 13.63 19.29 -20.21
N PHE A 142 13.89 18.48 -21.23
CA PHE A 142 15.24 18.14 -21.63
C PHE A 142 16.02 19.35 -22.14
N ARG A 143 15.38 20.18 -22.98
CA ARG A 143 15.98 21.43 -23.48
C ARG A 143 16.35 22.38 -22.34
N ILE A 144 15.45 22.56 -21.36
CA ILE A 144 15.71 23.39 -20.17
C ILE A 144 16.90 22.85 -19.37
N TYR A 145 16.97 21.53 -19.17
CA TYR A 145 18.08 20.90 -18.47
C TYR A 145 19.41 21.11 -19.20
N GLN A 146 19.45 20.90 -20.52
CA GLN A 146 20.66 21.11 -21.34
C GLN A 146 21.11 22.57 -21.30
N ASN A 147 20.19 23.53 -21.47
CA ASN A 147 20.50 24.95 -21.39
C ASN A 147 21.12 25.31 -20.04
N ARG A 148 20.55 24.79 -18.94
CA ARG A 148 21.08 25.03 -17.58
C ARG A 148 22.47 24.40 -17.39
N TYR A 149 22.70 23.21 -17.92
CA TYR A 149 24.00 22.53 -17.87
C TYR A 149 25.08 23.33 -18.60
N TRP A 150 24.80 23.73 -19.85
CA TRP A 150 25.75 24.48 -20.67
C TRP A 150 25.99 25.90 -20.14
N LEU A 151 24.96 26.58 -19.66
CA LEU A 151 25.10 27.87 -18.99
C LEU A 151 26.04 27.77 -17.77
N LYS A 152 25.85 26.75 -16.92
CA LYS A 152 26.72 26.53 -15.77
C LYS A 152 28.18 26.26 -16.20
N LYS A 153 28.38 25.48 -17.26
CA LYS A 153 29.71 25.16 -17.79
C LYS A 153 30.41 26.41 -18.35
N ALA A 154 29.70 27.24 -19.10
CA ALA A 154 30.22 28.50 -19.63
C ALA A 154 30.62 29.47 -18.50
N LEU A 155 29.76 29.65 -17.49
CA LEU A 155 30.07 30.51 -16.33
C LEU A 155 31.28 30.01 -15.53
N SER A 156 31.48 28.69 -15.45
CA SER A 156 32.64 28.10 -14.79
C SER A 156 33.95 28.32 -15.55
N GLN A 157 33.90 28.53 -16.86
CA GLN A 157 35.09 28.78 -17.70
C GLN A 157 35.44 30.27 -17.79
N VAL A 158 34.48 31.17 -17.57
CA VAL A 158 34.71 32.62 -17.54
C VAL A 158 35.26 33.09 -16.18
N GLY A 159 35.07 32.30 -15.11
CA GLY A 159 35.56 32.60 -13.76
C GLY A 159 36.84 31.87 -13.34
N SER A 160 37.56 31.23 -14.27
CA SER A 160 38.91 30.64 -14.09
C SER A 160 39.90 31.33 -15.02
#